data_AF-K9SQK4-F1
#
_entry.id   AF-K9SQK4-F1
#
_cell.length_a   1.000
_cell.length_b   1.000
_cell.length_c   1.000
_cell.angle_alpha   90.00
_cell.angle_beta   90.00
_cell.angle_gamma   90.00
#
_symmetry.space_group_name_H-M   'P 1'
#
loop_
_entity.id
_entity.type
_entity.pdbx_description
1 polymer ?
#
loop_
_entity_poly.entity_id
_entity_poly.type
_entity_poly.pdbx_seq_one_letter_code
_entity_poly.pdbx_strand_id
1 'polypeptide(L)' 'MTPYLLVLRKKIVSTYNSGNTSIRKVAKQFQVATRTGQQFLNQYRVTEDLSHRSLGK' A
#
# COMPACT_ATOMS: atom_id res chain seq x y z
N MET A 1 -2.86 -4.52 16.84
CA MET A 1 -2.44 -4.06 15.50
C MET A 1 -0.92 -3.99 15.48
N THR A 2 -0.23 -4.60 14.51
CA THR A 2 1.22 -4.40 14.36
C THR A 2 1.46 -3.09 13.62
N PRO A 3 1.99 -2.03 14.27
CA PRO A 3 2.21 -0.72 13.66
C PRO A 3 3.13 -0.77 12.43
N TYR A 4 3.96 -1.81 12.35
CA TYR A 4 4.87 -2.09 11.24
C TYR A 4 4.18 -2.18 9.87
N LEU A 5 2.97 -2.76 9.79
CA LEU A 5 2.26 -2.90 8.51
C LEU A 5 1.75 -1.56 7.96
N LEU A 6 1.39 -0.63 8.83
CA LEU A 6 0.84 0.68 8.45
C LEU A 6 1.91 1.57 7.86
N VAL A 7 3.11 1.55 8.46
CA VAL A 7 4.28 2.27 7.96
C VAL A 7 4.68 1.74 6.58
N LEU A 8 4.69 0.42 6.39
CA LEU A 8 5.03 -0.20 5.11
C LEU A 8 4.06 0.20 3.98
N ARG A 9 2.75 0.19 4.27
CA ARG A 9 1.71 0.61 3.31
C ARG A 9 1.87 2.07 2.89
N LYS A 10 2.06 2.98 3.86
CA LYS A 10 2.30 4.41 3.59
C LYS A 10 3.55 4.61 2.76
N LYS A 11 4.62 3.86 3.05
CA LYS A 11 5.88 3.93 2.31
C LYS A 11 5.71 3.45 0.86
N ILE A 12 4.99 2.35 0.61
CA ILE A 12 4.68 1.85 -0.75
C ILE A 12 3.93 2.91 -1.56
N VAL A 13 2.88 3.51 -1.00
CA VAL A 13 2.06 4.51 -1.70
C VAL A 13 2.83 5.81 -1.93
N SER A 14 3.58 6.28 -0.93
CA SER A 14 4.44 7.46 -1.08
C SER A 14 5.50 7.25 -2.17
N THR A 15 6.11 6.06 -2.24
CA THR A 15 7.10 5.74 -3.28
C THR A 15 6.47 5.70 -4.68
N TYR A 16 5.24 5.18 -4.78
CA TYR A 16 4.47 5.20 -6.04
C TYR A 16 4.06 6.61 -6.47
N ASN A 17 3.63 7.47 -5.53
CA ASN A 17 3.25 8.86 -5.83
C ASN A 17 4.46 9.75 -6.12
N SER A 18 5.60 9.54 -5.44
CA SER A 18 6.82 10.34 -5.62
C SER A 18 7.60 10.01 -6.89
N GLY A 19 7.43 8.82 -7.46
CA GLY A 19 8.23 8.38 -8.60
C GLY A 19 7.36 7.66 -9.59
N ASN A 20 7.39 8.14 -10.83
CA ASN A 20 6.78 7.64 -12.06
C ASN A 20 7.14 6.15 -12.35
N THR A 21 6.80 5.26 -11.42
CA THR A 21 7.26 3.89 -11.32
C THR A 21 6.06 2.98 -11.30
N SER A 22 6.11 1.90 -12.09
CA SER A 22 5.01 0.94 -12.12
C SER A 22 4.88 0.23 -10.78
N ILE A 23 3.64 -0.07 -10.38
CA ILE A 23 3.30 -0.83 -9.17
C ILE A 23 4.09 -2.15 -9.08
N ARG A 24 4.40 -2.77 -10.22
CA ARG A 24 5.27 -3.94 -10.32
C ARG A 24 6.69 -3.69 -9.77
N LYS A 25 7.31 -2.56 -10.09
CA LYS A 25 8.65 -2.19 -9.61
C LYS A 25 8.62 -1.88 -8.12
N VAL A 26 7.63 -1.10 -7.69
CA VAL A 26 7.42 -0.78 -6.26
C VAL A 26 7.20 -2.07 -5.46
N ALA A 27 6.30 -2.95 -5.90
CA ALA A 27 6.03 -4.22 -5.24
C ALA A 27 7.29 -5.10 -5.11
N LYS A 28 8.11 -5.17 -6.18
CA LYS A 28 9.38 -5.92 -6.17
C LYS A 28 10.40 -5.31 -5.20
N GLN A 29 10.47 -3.98 -5.10
CA GLN A 29 11.37 -3.26 -4.20
C GLN A 29 11.00 -3.45 -2.73
N PHE A 30 9.71 -3.55 -2.42
CA PHE A 30 9.20 -3.81 -1.07
C PHE A 30 9.00 -5.31 -0.77
N GLN A 31 9.41 -6.20 -1.68
CA GLN A 31 9.21 -7.66 -1.58
C GLN A 31 7.76 -8.07 -1.27
N VAL A 32 6.81 -7.31 -1.79
CA VAL A 32 5.37 -7.60 -1.67
C VAL A 32 4.85 -8.14 -2.98
N ALA A 33 3.83 -9.01 -2.89
CA ALA A 33 3.12 -9.44 -4.08
C ALA A 33 2.50 -8.23 -4.80
N THR A 34 2.56 -8.24 -6.13
CA THR A 34 1.93 -7.22 -6.99
C THR A 34 0.46 -7.03 -6.72
N ARG A 35 -0.26 -8.13 -6.45
CA ARG A 35 -1.67 -8.11 -6.03
C ARG A 35 -1.87 -7.31 -4.74
N THR A 36 -0.98 -7.47 -3.77
CA THR A 36 -1.01 -6.74 -2.49
C THR A 36 -0.72 -5.26 -2.69
N GLY A 37 0.26 -4.91 -3.54
CA GLY A 37 0.53 -3.52 -3.91
C GLY A 37 -0.65 -2.83 -4.61
N GLN A 38 -1.30 -3.53 -5.55
CA GLN A 38 -2.54 -3.05 -6.19
C GLN A 38 -3.68 -2.89 -5.19
N GLN A 39 -3.83 -3.81 -4.25
CA GLN A 39 -4.88 -3.76 -3.24
C GLN A 39 -4.69 -2.54 -2.32
N PHE A 40 -3.46 -2.21 -1.92
CA PHE A 40 -3.17 -0.99 -1.15
C PHE A 40 -3.45 0.28 -1.94
N LEU A 41 -3.16 0.29 -3.24
CA LEU A 41 -3.44 1.43 -4.10
C LEU A 41 -4.93 1.65 -4.31
N ASN A 42 -5.70 0.59 -4.54
CA ASN A 42 -7.15 0.69 -4.60
C ASN A 42 -7.74 1.15 -3.27
N GLN A 43 -7.23 0.65 -2.14
CA GLN A 43 -7.64 1.15 -0.81
C GLN A 43 -7.31 2.63 -0.62
N TYR A 44 -6.10 3.06 -0.98
CA TYR A 44 -5.72 4.47 -0.91
C TYR A 44 -6.61 5.37 -1.78
N ARG A 45 -6.95 4.93 -3.00
CA ARG A 45 -7.82 5.71 -3.91
C ARG A 45 -9.27 5.81 -3.44
N VAL A 46 -9.77 4.80 -2.73
CA VAL A 46 -11.18 4.73 -2.31
C VAL A 46 -11.36 5.37 -0.93
N THR A 47 -10.38 5.25 -0.05
CA THR A 47 -10.56 5.57 1.37
C THR A 47 -9.65 6.71 1.83
N GLU A 48 -8.62 7.06 1.06
CA GLU A 48 -7.46 7.91 1.49
C GLU A 48 -6.77 7.42 2.78
N ASP A 49 -7.26 6.32 3.36
CA ASP A 49 -6.82 5.72 4.59
C ASP A 49 -6.24 4.33 4.29
N LEU A 50 -4.95 4.19 4.61
CA LEU A 50 -4.19 2.94 4.50
C LEU A 50 -4.28 2.10 5.78
N SER A 51 -4.93 2.64 6.81
CA SER A 51 -5.30 1.89 7.99
C SER A 51 -6.31 0.84 7.56
N HIS A 52 -6.07 -0.38 8.03
CA HIS A 52 -6.93 -1.52 7.70
C HIS A 52 -8.38 -1.13 7.97
N ARG A 53 -9.25 -1.18 6.95
CA ARG A 53 -10.70 -1.13 7.14
C ARG A 53 -11.02 -2.16 8.20
N SER A 54 -11.33 -1.73 9.41
CA SER A 54 -11.90 -2.60 10.42
C SER A 54 -13.20 -3.09 9.81
N LEU A 55 -13.19 -4.32 9.27
CA LEU A 55 -14.41 -5.07 9.08
C LEU A 55 -15.07 -5.08 10.45
N GLY A 56 -16.20 -4.38 10.54
CA GLY A 56 -16.99 -4.27 11.74
C GLY A 56 -17.22 -5.67 12.32
N LYS A 57 -17.10 -5.75 13.63
CA LYS A 57 -17.62 -6.88 14.39
C LYS A 57 -19.12 -6.99 14.22
#